data_AF-A0A8T1ZRY7-F1
#
_entry.id   AF-A0A8T1ZRY7-F1
#
_cell.length_a   1.000
_cell.length_b   1.000
_cell.length_c   1.000
_cell.angle_alpha   90.00
_cell.angle_beta   90.00
_cell.angle_gamma   90.00
#
_symmetry.space_group_name_H-M   'P 1'
#
loop_
_entity.id
_entity.type
_entity.pdbx_description
1 polymer ?
#
loop_
_entity_poly.entity_id
_entity_poly.type
_entity_poly.pdbx_seq_one_letter_code
_entity_poly.pdbx_strand_id
1 'polypeptide(L)'
;MSKQTYKVCFCFRRRYRHTVSVAPPEIKTLFDNYSDKGLMTTDLLLRFLIDVQKQDKATREEAQEIVNASSSLLHRNGLHLDAFFKYLFAVTNSPLSSQEVHQDMDAPLSHYFIFTGHNSYLTGNQLSSDCSELPIIEALKKGVRVIELDIWPNSDEDGIDVLHGRTLTSPVELIKCLRAIREHAFDVSDYPVVVTLEDHLTPKLQAKVAEMVTDIFGEMLFTPPSGECLKEFPSPASLKKRIMISTKPPKEYKAATDDDLVKKGRSLGDEEVWGREVPSFIRRDRSVDKNDSNGDDDDDDDDDDDGDDKIKKNAPPEYKHLIAIQAGKPKGGITECLKVDPDKVRRLSLSEEQLEKASEKYAKQIVRFTQRNLLRVYPKGTRITSSNYNPLIAWSHGAQMVAFNMQVSFQFPQLHIVAR
;
A
#
# COMPACT_ATOMS: atom_id res chain seq x y z
N MET A 1 -0.61 45.70 -12.73
CA MET A 1 -1.87 45.02 -13.13
C MET A 1 -1.58 44.18 -14.36
N SER A 2 -1.49 42.85 -14.23
CA SER A 2 -1.21 41.97 -15.36
C SER A 2 -2.52 41.59 -16.05
N LYS A 3 -2.68 41.95 -17.33
CA LYS A 3 -3.78 41.50 -18.20
C LYS A 3 -3.25 40.31 -18.99
N GLN A 4 -3.71 39.11 -18.70
CA GLN A 4 -3.43 37.96 -19.57
C GLN A 4 -4.50 37.87 -20.66
N THR A 5 -4.05 37.68 -21.90
CA THR A 5 -4.91 37.64 -23.09
C THR A 5 -4.81 36.25 -23.67
N TYR A 6 -5.94 35.56 -23.80
CA TYR A 6 -6.01 34.24 -24.44
C TYR A 6 -6.72 34.37 -25.78
N LYS A 7 -6.16 33.73 -26.82
CA LYS A 7 -6.82 33.61 -28.13
C LYS A 7 -7.83 32.46 -28.04
N VAL A 8 -9.10 32.76 -28.30
CA VAL A 8 -10.13 31.73 -28.48
C VAL A 8 -10.69 31.90 -29.89
N CYS A 9 -10.24 31.03 -30.78
CA CYS A 9 -10.47 31.03 -32.23
C CYS A 9 -9.93 32.27 -32.98
N PHE A 10 -9.55 32.06 -34.25
CA PHE A 10 -8.62 32.88 -35.04
C PHE A 10 -8.91 34.40 -35.18
N CYS A 11 -10.06 34.90 -34.72
CA CYS A 11 -10.44 36.31 -34.84
C CYS A 11 -10.94 36.97 -33.54
N PHE A 12 -11.07 36.26 -32.41
CA PHE A 12 -11.62 36.81 -31.17
C PHE A 12 -10.61 36.76 -30.00
N ARG A 13 -10.24 37.94 -29.49
CA ARG A 13 -9.47 38.06 -28.23
C ARG A 13 -10.44 38.30 -27.08
N ARG A 14 -10.66 37.28 -26.24
CA ARG A 14 -11.48 37.42 -25.03
C ARG A 14 -10.58 37.91 -23.90
N ARG A 15 -10.90 39.08 -23.33
CA ARG A 15 -10.22 39.59 -22.13
C ARG A 15 -10.96 39.06 -20.90
N TYR A 16 -10.40 38.06 -20.24
CA TYR A 16 -10.83 37.73 -18.89
C TYR A 16 -10.15 38.71 -17.94
N ARG A 17 -10.96 39.51 -17.22
CA ARG A 17 -10.48 40.08 -15.97
C ARG A 17 -10.44 38.90 -15.01
N HIS A 18 -9.27 38.59 -14.44
CA HIS A 18 -9.25 37.86 -13.19
C HIS A 18 -10.17 38.64 -12.25
N THR A 19 -11.31 38.06 -11.87
CA THR A 19 -12.06 38.57 -10.73
C THR A 19 -11.09 38.51 -9.58
N VAL A 20 -10.69 39.68 -9.07
CA VAL A 20 -10.10 39.77 -7.75
C VAL A 20 -11.03 38.95 -6.85
N SER A 21 -10.50 37.96 -6.16
CA SER A 21 -11.28 37.12 -5.26
C SER A 21 -11.87 38.02 -4.17
N VAL A 22 -13.09 38.49 -4.38
CA VAL A 22 -13.81 39.30 -3.40
C VAL A 22 -14.28 38.33 -2.31
N ALA A 23 -14.09 38.70 -1.05
CA ALA A 23 -14.57 37.91 0.08
C ALA A 23 -16.09 37.70 -0.04
N PRO A 24 -16.59 36.46 0.03
CA PRO A 24 -18.02 36.17 0.06
C PRO A 24 -18.73 36.86 1.24
N PRO A 25 -20.05 37.10 1.16
CA PRO A 25 -20.81 37.75 2.22
C PRO A 25 -20.62 37.11 3.60
N GLU A 26 -20.54 35.78 3.65
CA GLU A 26 -20.37 35.02 4.89
C GLU A 26 -19.01 35.30 5.55
N ILE A 27 -17.94 35.38 4.73
CA ILE A 27 -16.60 35.74 5.21
C ILE A 27 -16.54 37.19 5.64
N LYS A 28 -17.26 38.08 4.94
CA LYS A 28 -17.36 39.49 5.34
C LYS A 28 -18.06 39.62 6.69
N THR A 29 -19.21 38.97 6.88
CA THR A 29 -19.92 38.97 8.17
C THR A 29 -19.05 38.40 9.28
N LEU A 30 -18.32 37.32 9.00
CA LEU A 30 -17.35 36.76 9.96
C LEU A 30 -16.25 37.75 10.31
N PHE A 31 -15.65 38.42 9.32
CA PHE A 31 -14.63 39.45 9.55
C PHE A 31 -15.17 40.65 10.35
N ASP A 32 -16.39 41.10 10.04
CA ASP A 32 -17.03 42.24 10.72
C ASP A 32 -17.29 41.93 12.21
N ASN A 33 -17.53 40.67 12.58
CA ASN A 33 -17.67 40.24 13.99
C ASN A 33 -16.35 40.28 14.79
N TYR A 34 -15.21 40.25 14.10
CA TYR A 34 -13.86 40.20 14.69
C TYR A 34 -13.00 41.36 14.17
N SER A 35 -13.60 42.50 13.84
CA SER A 35 -12.89 43.71 13.45
C SER A 35 -13.55 44.95 14.07
N ASP A 36 -12.76 46.00 14.26
CA ASP A 36 -13.28 47.33 14.60
C ASP A 36 -12.97 48.29 13.45
N LYS A 37 -13.99 49.00 12.97
CA LYS A 37 -13.91 49.94 11.83
C LYS A 37 -13.20 49.34 10.60
N GLY A 38 -13.42 48.05 10.33
CA GLY A 38 -12.85 47.34 9.18
C GLY A 38 -11.38 46.95 9.34
N LEU A 39 -10.85 46.95 10.57
CA LEU A 39 -9.51 46.49 10.93
C LEU A 39 -9.60 45.40 12.01
N MET A 40 -9.09 44.21 11.70
CA MET A 40 -8.91 43.13 12.67
C MET A 40 -7.53 43.28 13.31
N THR A 41 -7.47 43.77 14.54
CA THR A 41 -6.22 43.89 15.30
C THR A 41 -5.67 42.52 15.70
N THR A 42 -4.43 42.47 16.15
CA THR A 42 -3.81 41.23 16.66
C THR A 42 -4.65 40.55 17.75
N ASP A 43 -5.22 41.32 18.68
CA ASP A 43 -6.07 40.81 19.75
C ASP A 43 -7.38 40.22 19.22
N LEU A 44 -7.99 40.86 18.21
CA LEU A 44 -9.20 40.35 17.58
C LEU A 44 -8.93 39.13 16.70
N LEU A 45 -7.77 39.08 16.04
CA LEU A 45 -7.34 37.89 15.31
C LEU A 45 -7.10 36.72 16.27
N LEU A 46 -6.39 36.94 17.39
CA LEU A 46 -6.20 35.92 18.42
C LEU A 46 -7.55 35.37 18.90
N ARG A 47 -8.51 36.25 19.15
CA ARG A 47 -9.87 35.84 19.50
C ARG A 47 -10.54 35.01 18.40
N PHE A 48 -10.39 35.38 17.13
CA PHE A 48 -10.86 34.58 16.00
C PHE A 48 -10.21 33.18 15.95
N LEU A 49 -8.90 33.09 16.20
CA LEU A 49 -8.19 31.80 16.23
C LEU A 49 -8.75 30.87 17.32
N ILE A 50 -9.08 31.42 18.49
CA ILE A 50 -9.67 30.67 19.60
C ILE A 50 -11.14 30.33 19.31
N ASP A 51 -11.97 31.35 19.08
CA ASP A 51 -13.43 31.21 19.03
C ASP A 51 -13.89 30.43 17.78
N VAL A 52 -13.21 30.61 16.64
CA VAL A 52 -13.61 30.08 15.33
C VAL A 52 -12.70 28.95 14.86
N GLN A 53 -11.37 29.15 14.85
CA GLN A 53 -10.43 28.10 14.41
C GLN A 53 -10.19 27.02 15.47
N LYS A 54 -10.74 27.19 16.69
CA LYS A 54 -10.60 26.25 17.82
C LYS A 54 -9.14 25.99 18.20
N GLN A 55 -8.30 27.00 18.04
CA GLN A 55 -6.91 26.97 18.45
C GLN A 55 -6.81 27.49 19.90
N ASP A 56 -7.23 26.67 20.87
CA ASP A 56 -7.33 27.08 22.29
C ASP A 56 -5.99 27.51 22.92
N LYS A 57 -4.87 27.11 22.32
CA LYS A 57 -3.50 27.46 22.75
C LYS A 57 -2.88 28.60 21.94
N ALA A 58 -3.63 29.22 21.03
CA ALA A 58 -3.11 30.30 20.21
C ALA A 58 -2.56 31.43 21.08
N THR A 59 -1.43 31.98 20.66
CA THR A 59 -0.72 33.04 21.38
C THR A 59 -0.83 34.37 20.65
N ARG A 60 -0.59 35.46 21.38
CA ARG A 60 -0.57 36.81 20.78
C ARG A 60 0.55 36.93 19.76
N GLU A 61 1.66 36.26 20.02
CA GLU A 61 2.85 36.20 19.17
C GLU A 61 2.51 35.55 17.81
N GLU A 62 1.86 34.39 17.81
CA GLU A 62 1.41 33.72 16.58
C GLU A 62 0.41 34.58 15.80
N ALA A 63 -0.57 35.19 16.47
CA ALA A 63 -1.49 36.12 15.84
C ALA A 63 -0.75 37.32 15.21
N GLN A 64 0.28 37.84 15.88
CA GLN A 64 1.08 38.95 15.37
C GLN A 64 1.90 38.53 14.14
N GLU A 65 2.43 37.32 14.11
CA GLU A 65 3.13 36.76 12.95
C GLU A 65 2.21 36.67 11.73
N ILE A 66 0.95 36.22 11.92
CA ILE A 66 -0.05 36.16 10.85
C ILE A 66 -0.36 37.57 10.30
N VAL A 67 -0.52 38.56 11.20
CA VAL A 67 -0.72 39.96 10.81
C VAL A 67 0.47 40.46 9.99
N ASN A 68 1.69 40.19 10.45
CA ASN A 68 2.91 40.63 9.79
C ASN A 68 3.10 39.97 8.41
N ALA A 69 2.73 38.71 8.26
CA ALA A 69 2.84 37.96 7.02
C ALA A 69 1.78 38.37 5.98
N SER A 70 0.59 38.77 6.43
CA SER A 70 -0.56 39.02 5.56
C SER A 70 -0.78 40.51 5.25
N SER A 71 -0.19 41.42 6.04
CA SER A 71 -0.29 42.86 5.82
C SER A 71 0.87 43.44 5.02
N SER A 72 0.54 44.37 4.13
CA SER A 72 1.54 45.19 3.42
C SER A 72 2.44 45.94 4.42
N LEU A 73 3.70 46.22 4.05
CA LEU A 73 4.70 46.94 4.87
C LEU A 73 4.20 48.28 5.46
N LEU A 74 3.12 48.85 4.91
CA LEU A 74 2.53 50.12 5.32
C LEU A 74 1.42 49.99 6.39
N HIS A 75 0.93 48.77 6.69
CA HIS A 75 -0.25 48.55 7.55
C HIS A 75 -0.03 47.41 8.58
N ARG A 76 1.03 47.48 9.38
CA ARG A 76 1.38 46.45 10.39
C ARG A 76 0.46 46.38 11.61
N ASN A 77 -0.63 47.13 11.64
CA ASN A 77 -1.48 47.28 12.84
C ASN A 77 -2.71 46.36 12.85
N GLY A 78 -2.87 45.49 11.85
CA GLY A 78 -3.97 44.54 11.78
C GLY A 78 -4.25 44.08 10.34
N LEU A 79 -5.27 43.24 10.17
CA LEU A 79 -5.75 42.74 8.88
C LEU A 79 -6.98 43.51 8.43
N HIS A 80 -6.97 43.96 7.18
CA HIS A 80 -8.20 44.33 6.48
C HIS A 80 -8.84 43.11 5.84
N LEU A 81 -10.12 43.21 5.43
CA LEU A 81 -10.91 42.11 4.87
C LEU A 81 -10.16 41.34 3.77
N ASP A 82 -9.50 42.05 2.85
CA ASP A 82 -8.75 41.42 1.76
C ASP A 82 -7.53 40.62 2.25
N ALA A 83 -6.87 41.07 3.32
CA ALA A 83 -5.73 40.38 3.92
C ALA A 83 -6.19 39.17 4.73
N PHE A 84 -7.26 39.31 5.50
CA PHE A 84 -7.90 38.21 6.22
C PHE A 84 -8.41 37.13 5.25
N PHE A 85 -9.07 37.52 4.16
CA PHE A 85 -9.56 36.55 3.19
C PHE A 85 -8.43 35.77 2.51
N LYS A 86 -7.30 36.41 2.22
CA LYS A 86 -6.10 35.70 1.73
C LYS A 86 -5.52 34.77 2.79
N TYR A 87 -5.49 35.20 4.05
CA TYR A 87 -5.02 34.36 5.16
C TYR A 87 -5.83 33.06 5.29
N LEU A 88 -7.14 33.07 5.04
CA LEU A 88 -7.95 31.85 5.10
C LEU A 88 -7.48 30.74 4.13
N PHE A 89 -6.79 31.11 3.05
CA PHE A 89 -6.19 30.18 2.09
C PHE A 89 -4.67 30.03 2.26
N ALA A 90 -4.08 30.65 3.28
CA ALA A 90 -2.66 30.51 3.54
C ALA A 90 -2.35 29.08 3.98
N VAL A 91 -1.14 28.61 3.66
CA VAL A 91 -0.64 27.29 4.10
C VAL A 91 -0.67 27.17 5.62
N THR A 92 -0.45 28.28 6.34
CA THR A 92 -0.53 28.37 7.80
C THR A 92 -1.94 28.23 8.36
N ASN A 93 -2.98 28.33 7.53
CA ASN A 93 -4.38 28.08 7.87
C ASN A 93 -4.93 26.85 7.14
N SER A 94 -4.07 25.88 6.83
CA SER A 94 -4.48 24.62 6.25
C SER A 94 -5.42 23.87 7.21
N PRO A 95 -6.55 23.30 6.71
CA PRO A 95 -7.42 22.45 7.53
C PRO A 95 -6.73 21.12 7.92
N LEU A 96 -5.64 20.76 7.22
CA LEU A 96 -4.80 19.63 7.55
C LEU A 96 -3.67 20.11 8.47
N SER A 97 -3.47 19.42 9.60
CA SER A 97 -2.36 19.65 10.53
C SER A 97 -1.00 19.48 9.85
N SER A 98 0.08 19.88 10.53
CA SER A 98 1.47 19.72 10.10
C SER A 98 1.69 18.39 9.35
N GLN A 99 2.34 18.48 8.18
CA GLN A 99 2.75 17.32 7.38
C GLN A 99 3.93 16.56 8.02
N GLU A 100 4.41 17.00 9.18
CA GLU A 100 5.48 16.33 9.89
C GLU A 100 4.99 15.07 10.62
N VAL A 101 5.93 14.14 10.80
CA VAL A 101 5.70 12.90 11.53
C VAL A 101 5.56 13.22 13.01
N HIS A 102 4.36 13.00 13.55
CA HIS A 102 4.00 13.34 14.94
C HIS A 102 3.59 12.12 15.78
N GLN A 103 3.41 10.96 15.14
CA GLN A 103 2.99 9.73 15.81
C GLN A 103 4.21 9.04 16.45
N ASP A 104 3.95 8.17 17.42
CA ASP A 104 4.96 7.24 17.92
C ASP A 104 5.35 6.29 16.79
N MET A 105 6.65 6.23 16.48
CA MET A 105 7.21 5.41 15.40
C MET A 105 8.08 4.26 15.94
N ASP A 106 8.06 4.02 17.26
CA ASP A 106 8.85 3.03 17.98
C ASP A 106 8.05 1.74 18.32
N ALA A 107 6.74 1.72 18.11
CA ALA A 107 5.95 0.49 18.21
C ALA A 107 6.28 -0.52 17.07
N PRO A 108 5.97 -1.83 17.22
CA PRO A 108 6.18 -2.83 16.16
C PRO A 108 5.46 -2.50 14.84
N LEU A 109 6.05 -2.86 13.68
CA LEU A 109 5.47 -2.56 12.36
C LEU A 109 4.01 -3.03 12.19
N SER A 110 3.57 -4.07 12.89
CA SER A 110 2.17 -4.52 12.88
C SER A 110 1.17 -3.49 13.41
N HIS A 111 1.63 -2.47 14.13
CA HIS A 111 0.79 -1.42 14.74
C HIS A 111 0.52 -0.24 13.80
N TYR A 112 0.93 -0.31 12.53
CA TYR A 112 0.76 0.78 11.58
C TYR A 112 -0.02 0.33 10.35
N PHE A 113 -0.85 1.21 9.80
CA PHE A 113 -1.31 1.13 8.42
C PHE A 113 -0.14 1.51 7.51
N ILE A 114 0.05 0.77 6.42
CA ILE A 114 1.20 0.90 5.53
C ILE A 114 0.69 1.07 4.10
N PHE A 115 1.04 2.18 3.45
CA PHE A 115 0.63 2.47 2.09
C PHE A 115 1.17 1.39 1.15
N THR A 116 0.27 0.62 0.54
CA THR A 116 0.62 -0.60 -0.19
C THR A 116 0.17 -0.49 -1.65
N GLY A 117 1.10 -0.75 -2.58
CA GLY A 117 0.81 -0.92 -3.99
C GLY A 117 0.45 -2.38 -4.30
N HIS A 118 -0.47 -2.57 -5.24
CA HIS A 118 -0.82 -3.86 -5.85
C HIS A 118 -0.28 -3.89 -7.28
N ASN A 119 0.35 -4.99 -7.69
CA ASN A 119 0.93 -5.18 -9.03
C ASN A 119 1.66 -3.91 -9.51
N SER A 120 2.63 -3.47 -8.71
CA SER A 120 3.19 -2.10 -8.76
C SER A 120 3.96 -1.80 -10.05
N TYR A 121 4.16 -2.81 -10.88
CA TYR A 121 4.84 -2.77 -12.17
C TYR A 121 3.89 -2.49 -13.35
N LEU A 122 2.57 -2.64 -13.17
CA LEU A 122 1.61 -2.46 -14.26
C LEU A 122 1.42 -0.98 -14.62
N THR A 123 1.47 -0.68 -15.92
CA THR A 123 1.20 0.67 -16.45
C THR A 123 -0.28 0.95 -16.69
N GLY A 124 -1.13 -0.08 -16.66
CA GLY A 124 -2.57 0.07 -16.90
C GLY A 124 -3.40 -1.10 -16.38
N ASN A 125 -4.15 -1.73 -17.29
CA ASN A 125 -5.08 -2.82 -16.99
C ASN A 125 -4.37 -4.14 -16.65
N GLN A 126 -5.06 -5.05 -15.97
CA GLN A 126 -4.48 -6.32 -15.49
C GLN A 126 -4.19 -7.35 -16.59
N LEU A 127 -4.72 -7.19 -17.81
CA LEU A 127 -4.69 -8.26 -18.82
C LEU A 127 -3.69 -8.02 -19.95
N SER A 128 -3.45 -6.78 -20.34
CA SER A 128 -2.74 -6.48 -21.60
C SER A 128 -1.91 -5.21 -21.57
N SER A 129 -1.77 -4.55 -20.41
CA SER A 129 -0.91 -3.37 -20.31
C SER A 129 0.56 -3.75 -20.22
N ASP A 130 1.45 -2.81 -20.53
CA ASP A 130 2.88 -3.04 -20.36
C ASP A 130 3.28 -3.03 -18.88
N CYS A 131 4.35 -3.74 -18.55
CA CYS A 131 5.03 -3.67 -17.28
C CYS A 131 6.23 -2.72 -17.37
N SER A 132 6.49 -1.93 -16.33
CA SER A 132 7.64 -1.03 -16.24
C SER A 132 7.99 -0.72 -14.79
N GLU A 133 9.20 -0.23 -14.58
CA GLU A 133 9.66 0.40 -13.35
C GLU A 133 9.03 1.77 -13.10
N LEU A 134 8.49 2.46 -14.11
CA LEU A 134 7.96 3.83 -13.95
C LEU A 134 6.80 3.92 -12.94
N PRO A 135 5.78 3.04 -12.95
CA PRO A 135 4.71 3.07 -11.94
C PRO A 135 5.24 2.82 -10.52
N ILE A 136 6.32 2.06 -10.36
CA ILE A 136 7.00 1.86 -9.08
C ILE A 136 7.60 3.19 -8.58
N ILE A 137 8.29 3.92 -9.46
CA ILE A 137 8.88 5.23 -9.13
C ILE A 137 7.78 6.22 -8.72
N GLU A 138 6.68 6.25 -9.47
CA GLU A 138 5.53 7.11 -9.15
C GLU A 138 4.87 6.74 -7.82
N ALA A 139 4.72 5.44 -7.53
CA ALA A 139 4.19 4.95 -6.27
C ALA A 139 5.09 5.38 -5.10
N LEU A 140 6.41 5.22 -5.20
CA LEU A 140 7.36 5.64 -4.18
C LEU A 140 7.33 7.15 -3.94
N LYS A 141 7.24 7.96 -5.00
CA LYS A 141 7.10 9.43 -4.92
C LYS A 141 5.77 9.87 -4.30
N LYS A 142 4.71 9.08 -4.44
CA LYS A 142 3.43 9.24 -3.72
C LYS A 142 3.52 8.75 -2.26
N GLY A 143 4.63 8.14 -1.86
CA GLY A 143 4.87 7.67 -0.51
C GLY A 143 4.47 6.23 -0.23
N VAL A 144 4.14 5.43 -1.26
CA VAL A 144 3.89 3.98 -1.11
C VAL A 144 5.10 3.32 -0.46
N ARG A 145 4.86 2.49 0.55
CA ARG A 145 5.90 1.81 1.35
C ARG A 145 5.95 0.30 1.13
N VAL A 146 4.99 -0.27 0.41
CA VAL A 146 5.02 -1.67 -0.01
C VAL A 146 4.87 -1.76 -1.51
N ILE A 147 5.87 -2.34 -2.18
CA ILE A 147 5.93 -2.52 -3.64
C ILE A 147 5.82 -4.01 -3.94
N GLU A 148 4.92 -4.37 -4.85
CA GLU A 148 4.71 -5.74 -5.30
C GLU A 148 5.34 -6.00 -6.65
N LEU A 149 6.04 -7.14 -6.76
CA LEU A 149 6.67 -7.64 -7.98
C LEU A 149 6.35 -9.14 -8.14
N ASP A 150 5.77 -9.50 -9.28
CA ASP A 150 5.49 -10.89 -9.62
C ASP A 150 6.59 -11.40 -10.52
N ILE A 151 7.42 -12.30 -10.01
CA ILE A 151 8.68 -12.69 -10.63
C ILE A 151 8.55 -14.04 -11.32
N TRP A 152 8.88 -14.05 -12.61
CA TRP A 152 8.77 -15.22 -13.49
C TRP A 152 10.09 -15.46 -14.24
N PRO A 153 10.38 -16.70 -14.64
CA PRO A 153 11.44 -16.96 -15.62
C PRO A 153 11.18 -16.19 -16.92
N ASN A 154 12.23 -15.63 -17.53
CA ASN A 154 12.13 -15.11 -18.89
C ASN A 154 11.93 -16.27 -19.90
N SER A 155 11.69 -15.94 -21.17
CA SER A 155 11.47 -16.94 -22.23
C SER A 155 12.64 -17.93 -22.42
N ASP A 156 13.86 -17.51 -22.08
CA ASP A 156 15.08 -18.32 -22.22
C ASP A 156 15.42 -19.11 -20.92
N GLU A 157 14.58 -19.00 -19.88
CA GLU A 157 14.73 -19.62 -18.55
C GLU A 157 16.08 -19.35 -17.82
N ASP A 158 16.77 -18.28 -18.20
CA ASP A 158 18.07 -17.88 -17.66
C ASP A 158 18.05 -16.49 -16.99
N GLY A 159 16.97 -15.74 -17.17
CA GLY A 159 16.69 -14.42 -16.63
C GLY A 159 15.42 -14.38 -15.78
N ILE A 160 15.13 -13.22 -15.21
CA ILE A 160 13.95 -12.99 -14.37
C ILE A 160 13.24 -11.74 -14.86
N ASP A 161 11.98 -11.93 -15.25
CA ASP A 161 11.06 -10.88 -15.65
C ASP A 161 10.00 -10.64 -14.57
N VAL A 162 9.45 -9.44 -14.59
CA VAL A 162 8.29 -9.03 -13.80
C VAL A 162 7.11 -8.84 -14.76
N LEU A 163 6.04 -9.60 -14.53
CA LEU A 163 4.80 -9.52 -15.30
C LEU A 163 3.63 -10.15 -14.55
N HIS A 164 2.40 -9.84 -14.99
CA HIS A 164 1.22 -10.53 -14.50
C HIS A 164 1.08 -11.86 -15.25
N GLY A 165 1.32 -12.96 -14.53
CA GLY A 165 1.36 -14.30 -15.09
C GLY A 165 0.07 -14.67 -15.82
N ARG A 166 0.20 -15.53 -16.85
CA ARG A 166 -0.95 -16.03 -17.64
C ARG A 166 -1.80 -14.94 -18.30
N THR A 167 -1.23 -13.76 -18.51
CA THR A 167 -1.88 -12.65 -19.23
C THR A 167 -1.07 -12.20 -20.45
N LEU A 168 -1.54 -11.17 -21.15
CA LEU A 168 -0.88 -10.56 -22.31
C LEU A 168 -0.06 -9.32 -21.94
N THR A 169 0.27 -9.13 -20.65
CA THR A 169 1.11 -8.01 -20.23
C THR A 169 2.55 -8.16 -20.72
N SER A 170 3.12 -7.10 -21.30
CA SER A 170 4.53 -7.11 -21.74
C SER A 170 5.46 -7.07 -20.52
N PRO A 171 6.46 -7.97 -20.40
CA PRO A 171 7.32 -8.06 -19.21
C PRO A 171 8.33 -6.92 -19.08
N VAL A 172 8.86 -6.73 -17.86
CA VAL A 172 10.03 -5.87 -17.57
C VAL A 172 11.07 -6.65 -16.77
N GLU A 173 12.35 -6.49 -17.11
CA GLU A 173 13.44 -7.17 -16.40
C GLU A 173 13.48 -6.77 -14.91
N LEU A 174 13.58 -7.76 -14.00
CA LEU A 174 13.59 -7.52 -12.54
C LEU A 174 14.65 -6.52 -12.10
N ILE A 175 15.82 -6.51 -12.75
CA ILE A 175 16.92 -5.59 -12.43
C ILE A 175 16.52 -4.12 -12.56
N LYS A 176 15.63 -3.77 -13.50
CA LYS A 176 15.13 -2.39 -13.67
C LYS A 176 14.26 -1.99 -12.49
N CYS A 177 13.34 -2.87 -12.08
CA CYS A 177 12.48 -2.66 -10.92
C CYS A 177 13.30 -2.50 -9.63
N LEU A 178 14.27 -3.39 -9.37
CA LEU A 178 15.12 -3.32 -8.17
C LEU A 178 15.96 -2.04 -8.12
N ARG A 179 16.52 -1.60 -9.26
CA ARG A 179 17.28 -0.33 -9.34
C ARG A 179 16.39 0.87 -9.08
N ALA A 180 15.20 0.91 -9.66
CA ALA A 180 14.23 1.97 -9.42
C ALA A 180 13.81 2.05 -7.94
N ILE A 181 13.58 0.90 -7.29
CA ILE A 181 13.28 0.84 -5.86
C ILE A 181 14.47 1.39 -5.06
N ARG A 182 15.68 0.94 -5.34
CA ARG A 182 16.89 1.42 -4.63
C ARG A 182 17.05 2.94 -4.72
N GLU A 183 16.86 3.50 -5.91
CA GLU A 183 17.05 4.93 -6.16
C GLU A 183 15.98 5.79 -5.46
N HIS A 184 14.72 5.35 -5.48
CA HIS A 184 13.59 6.17 -5.05
C HIS A 184 12.96 5.76 -3.71
N ALA A 185 13.44 4.67 -3.07
CA ALA A 185 12.85 4.12 -1.86
C ALA A 185 12.62 5.18 -0.79
N PHE A 186 13.53 6.15 -0.65
CA PHE A 186 13.52 7.08 0.47
C PHE A 186 13.51 8.56 0.07
N ASP A 187 13.04 8.90 -1.13
CA ASP A 187 12.94 10.28 -1.63
C ASP A 187 12.01 11.15 -0.78
N VAL A 188 10.89 10.58 -0.33
CA VAL A 188 9.80 11.31 0.35
C VAL A 188 9.54 10.85 1.78
N SER A 189 10.21 9.77 2.21
CA SER A 189 10.05 9.19 3.55
C SER A 189 11.28 8.38 3.92
N ASP A 190 11.77 8.55 5.16
CA ASP A 190 12.89 7.77 5.69
C ASP A 190 12.48 6.37 6.19
N TYR A 191 11.20 6.13 6.39
CA TYR A 191 10.67 4.86 6.92
C TYR A 191 10.76 3.70 5.90
N PRO A 192 10.78 2.44 6.38
CA PRO A 192 11.13 1.28 5.56
C PRO A 192 10.25 1.10 4.32
N VAL A 193 10.85 0.45 3.31
CA VAL A 193 10.14 -0.08 2.14
C VAL A 193 10.10 -1.61 2.24
N VAL A 194 8.93 -2.20 2.01
CA VAL A 194 8.77 -3.66 1.87
C VAL A 194 8.61 -3.98 0.39
N VAL A 195 9.42 -4.91 -0.12
CA VAL A 195 9.24 -5.47 -1.46
C VAL A 195 8.60 -6.84 -1.30
N THR A 196 7.37 -6.98 -1.78
CA THR A 196 6.66 -8.26 -1.79
C THR A 196 6.91 -8.96 -3.11
N LEU A 197 7.44 -10.18 -3.05
CA LEU A 197 7.70 -11.00 -4.23
C LEU A 197 6.62 -12.08 -4.33
N GLU A 198 5.92 -12.13 -5.45
CA GLU A 198 5.16 -13.31 -5.86
C GLU A 198 6.07 -14.19 -6.71
N ASP A 199 6.57 -15.26 -6.09
CA ASP A 199 7.70 -16.05 -6.60
C ASP A 199 7.25 -17.28 -7.38
N HIS A 200 7.47 -17.25 -8.70
CA HIS A 200 7.22 -18.36 -9.64
C HIS A 200 8.52 -18.96 -10.19
N LEU A 201 9.63 -18.78 -9.48
CA LEU A 201 10.96 -19.12 -9.98
C LEU A 201 11.43 -20.53 -9.58
N THR A 202 12.33 -21.06 -10.40
CA THR A 202 13.11 -22.25 -10.02
C THR A 202 14.16 -21.89 -8.95
N PRO A 203 14.65 -22.87 -8.16
CA PRO A 203 15.73 -22.66 -7.18
C PRO A 203 17.00 -22.01 -7.74
N LYS A 204 17.34 -22.26 -9.02
CA LYS A 204 18.48 -21.62 -9.68
C LYS A 204 18.23 -20.11 -9.87
N LEU A 205 17.03 -19.74 -10.30
CA LEU A 205 16.66 -18.33 -10.49
C LEU A 205 16.44 -17.62 -9.15
N GLN A 206 15.93 -18.31 -8.13
CA GLN A 206 15.90 -17.79 -6.74
C GLN A 206 17.30 -17.41 -6.23
N ALA A 207 18.34 -18.21 -6.55
CA ALA A 207 19.72 -17.87 -6.19
C ALA A 207 20.17 -16.58 -6.88
N LYS A 208 19.83 -16.41 -8.16
CA LYS A 208 20.11 -15.20 -8.94
C LYS A 208 19.36 -13.99 -8.40
N VAL A 209 18.12 -14.15 -7.95
CA VAL A 209 17.38 -13.09 -7.23
C VAL A 209 18.10 -12.73 -5.93
N ALA A 210 18.58 -13.73 -5.18
CA ALA A 210 19.29 -13.47 -3.93
C ALA A 210 20.57 -12.64 -4.14
N GLU A 211 21.34 -12.97 -5.17
CA GLU A 211 22.51 -12.20 -5.62
C GLU A 211 22.11 -10.77 -6.02
N MET A 212 21.16 -10.62 -6.96
CA MET A 212 20.72 -9.30 -7.43
C MET A 212 20.20 -8.40 -6.30
N VAL A 213 19.37 -8.93 -5.40
CA VAL A 213 18.81 -8.17 -4.27
C VAL A 213 19.91 -7.74 -3.29
N THR A 214 20.85 -8.65 -2.99
CA THR A 214 21.97 -8.35 -2.09
C THR A 214 22.88 -7.28 -2.69
N ASP A 215 23.24 -7.40 -3.97
CA ASP A 215 24.13 -6.47 -4.65
C ASP A 215 23.51 -5.08 -4.84
N ILE A 216 22.23 -5.03 -5.23
CA ILE A 216 21.55 -3.77 -5.54
C ILE A 216 21.21 -3.01 -4.26
N PHE A 217 20.61 -3.66 -3.27
CA PHE A 217 20.20 -2.97 -2.04
C PHE A 217 21.33 -2.81 -1.04
N GLY A 218 22.34 -3.68 -1.04
CA GLY A 218 23.53 -3.56 -0.18
C GLY A 218 23.15 -3.30 1.28
N GLU A 219 23.68 -2.22 1.85
CA GLU A 219 23.44 -1.84 3.25
C GLU A 219 21.98 -1.48 3.57
N MET A 220 21.18 -1.11 2.54
CA MET A 220 19.75 -0.82 2.71
C MET A 220 18.96 -2.10 3.01
N LEU A 221 19.42 -3.26 2.53
CA LEU A 221 18.70 -4.53 2.71
C LEU A 221 18.69 -4.97 4.17
N PHE A 222 17.52 -5.12 4.76
CA PHE A 222 17.35 -5.72 6.08
C PHE A 222 17.13 -7.23 5.94
N THR A 223 17.98 -8.00 6.61
CA THR A 223 17.86 -9.45 6.76
C THR A 223 17.68 -9.80 8.24
N PRO A 224 16.81 -10.76 8.59
CA PRO A 224 16.62 -11.17 9.97
C PRO A 224 17.87 -11.89 10.53
N PRO A 225 18.17 -11.74 11.84
CA PRO A 225 19.30 -12.43 12.46
C PRO A 225 19.18 -13.96 12.26
N SER A 226 20.26 -14.59 11.79
CA SER A 226 20.39 -16.04 11.60
C SER A 226 19.43 -16.69 10.59
N GLY A 227 18.72 -15.92 9.74
CA GLY A 227 17.78 -16.47 8.76
C GLY A 227 16.52 -17.09 9.38
N GLU A 228 16.28 -16.84 10.66
CA GLU A 228 15.10 -17.31 11.39
C GLU A 228 13.94 -16.31 11.31
N CYS A 229 12.75 -16.77 11.67
CA CYS A 229 11.58 -15.91 11.71
C CYS A 229 11.65 -14.97 12.90
N LEU A 230 11.23 -13.73 12.68
CA LEU A 230 11.15 -12.75 13.76
C LEU A 230 10.06 -13.16 14.77
N LYS A 231 10.33 -12.97 16.06
CA LYS A 231 9.32 -13.13 17.12
C LYS A 231 8.32 -11.97 17.15
N GLU A 232 8.77 -10.80 16.72
CA GLU A 232 8.02 -9.54 16.65
C GLU A 232 8.62 -8.68 15.54
N PHE A 233 7.81 -7.83 14.89
CA PHE A 233 8.33 -6.93 13.88
C PHE A 233 9.10 -5.76 14.53
N PRO A 234 10.27 -5.37 13.98
CA PRO A 234 10.94 -4.14 14.38
C PRO A 234 10.06 -2.91 14.13
N SER A 235 10.37 -1.80 14.80
CA SER A 235 9.63 -0.56 14.64
C SER A 235 9.99 0.17 13.34
N PRO A 236 9.08 0.98 12.76
CA PRO A 236 9.42 1.86 11.64
C PRO A 236 10.67 2.72 11.92
N ALA A 237 10.80 3.27 13.13
CA ALA A 237 11.97 4.07 13.52
C ALA A 237 13.29 3.28 13.45
N SER A 238 13.31 2.03 13.93
CA SER A 238 14.51 1.19 13.88
C SER A 238 14.88 0.73 12.47
N LEU A 239 13.91 0.74 11.56
CA LEU A 239 14.05 0.32 10.16
C LEU A 239 14.20 1.50 9.18
N LYS A 240 14.53 2.71 9.67
CA LYS A 240 14.77 3.84 8.78
C LYS A 240 15.84 3.51 7.74
N LYS A 241 15.58 3.90 6.49
CA LYS A 241 16.41 3.64 5.31
C LYS A 241 16.66 2.15 5.03
N ARG A 242 15.79 1.25 5.53
CA ARG A 242 15.87 -0.19 5.26
C ARG A 242 14.82 -0.68 4.27
N ILE A 243 15.22 -1.65 3.45
CA ILE A 243 14.37 -2.38 2.51
C ILE A 243 14.22 -3.82 3.01
N MET A 244 12.99 -4.31 3.11
CA MET A 244 12.67 -5.66 3.60
C MET A 244 12.06 -6.50 2.48
N ILE A 245 12.45 -7.77 2.37
CA ILE A 245 11.82 -8.71 1.43
C ILE A 245 10.70 -9.49 2.12
N SER A 246 9.56 -9.61 1.45
CA SER A 246 8.42 -10.41 1.88
C SER A 246 8.00 -11.41 0.80
N THR A 247 8.12 -12.70 1.08
CA THR A 247 7.72 -13.78 0.15
C THR A 247 7.42 -15.07 0.91
N LYS A 248 6.90 -16.09 0.22
CA LYS A 248 6.72 -17.44 0.75
C LYS A 248 8.11 -18.08 0.94
N PRO A 249 8.41 -18.69 2.10
CA PRO A 249 9.62 -19.49 2.24
C PRO A 249 9.63 -20.64 1.22
N PRO A 250 10.79 -21.00 0.65
CA PRO A 250 10.85 -22.14 -0.25
C PRO A 250 10.44 -23.46 0.41
N LYS A 251 9.88 -24.39 -0.36
CA LYS A 251 9.47 -25.72 0.12
C LYS A 251 10.71 -26.52 0.56
N GLU A 252 10.88 -26.75 1.87
CA GLU A 252 11.89 -27.67 2.40
C GLU A 252 11.37 -29.10 2.33
N TYR A 253 11.85 -29.90 1.37
CA TYR A 253 11.61 -31.34 1.39
C TYR A 253 12.63 -31.99 2.31
N LYS A 254 12.19 -32.41 3.50
CA LYS A 254 12.96 -33.37 4.31
C LYS A 254 13.22 -34.60 3.43
N ALA A 255 14.49 -34.97 3.27
CA ALA A 255 14.86 -36.16 2.54
C ALA A 255 14.07 -37.35 3.11
N ALA A 256 13.21 -37.95 2.29
CA ALA A 256 12.54 -39.19 2.64
C ALA A 256 13.62 -40.22 3.00
N THR A 257 13.53 -40.80 4.19
CA THR A 257 14.22 -42.05 4.51
C THR A 257 13.67 -43.14 3.59
N ASP A 258 14.55 -44.02 3.09
CA ASP A 258 14.31 -45.01 2.03
C ASP A 258 13.09 -45.98 2.20
N ASP A 259 12.33 -45.89 3.29
CA ASP A 259 11.21 -46.79 3.60
C ASP A 259 9.87 -46.45 2.90
N ASP A 260 9.69 -45.25 2.33
CA ASP A 260 8.39 -44.82 1.78
C ASP A 260 8.19 -45.13 0.27
N LEU A 261 9.19 -45.70 -0.42
CA LEU A 261 9.17 -45.91 -1.88
C LEU A 261 8.45 -47.18 -2.38
N VAL A 262 7.76 -47.94 -1.52
CA VAL A 262 7.18 -49.25 -1.92
C VAL A 262 5.67 -49.24 -2.15
N LYS A 263 4.96 -48.11 -1.96
CA LYS A 263 3.49 -48.09 -2.14
C LYS A 263 2.99 -46.90 -2.96
N LYS A 264 3.15 -46.97 -4.28
CA LYS A 264 2.09 -46.68 -5.28
C LYS A 264 2.67 -46.72 -6.69
N GLY A 265 2.34 -47.77 -7.41
CA GLY A 265 2.46 -47.83 -8.86
C GLY A 265 1.09 -48.13 -9.47
N ARG A 266 0.88 -47.63 -10.71
CA ARG A 266 -0.26 -47.76 -11.63
C ARG A 266 -1.34 -46.67 -11.45
N SER A 267 -1.83 -45.98 -12.49
CA SER A 267 -1.68 -46.07 -13.95
C SER A 267 -1.99 -44.70 -14.56
N LEU A 268 -1.27 -44.31 -15.62
CA LEU A 268 -1.54 -43.14 -16.47
C LEU A 268 -2.69 -43.45 -17.45
N GLY A 269 -3.44 -42.39 -17.80
CA GLY A 269 -4.42 -42.35 -18.87
C GLY A 269 -4.91 -40.92 -19.05
N ASP A 270 -4.46 -40.27 -20.13
CA ASP A 270 -4.83 -38.93 -20.58
C ASP A 270 -6.33 -38.84 -20.89
N GLU A 271 -6.98 -37.73 -20.50
CA GLU A 271 -7.93 -36.95 -21.33
C GLU A 271 -8.06 -35.53 -20.74
N GLU A 272 -7.83 -34.51 -21.58
CA GLU A 272 -8.27 -33.13 -21.35
C GLU A 272 -9.80 -33.08 -21.17
N VAL A 273 -10.32 -32.12 -20.39
CA VAL A 273 -11.52 -31.30 -20.67
C VAL A 273 -11.94 -30.54 -19.40
N TRP A 274 -12.16 -29.24 -19.58
CA TRP A 274 -12.66 -28.27 -18.61
C TRP A 274 -13.90 -28.71 -17.83
N GLY A 275 -13.93 -28.35 -16.54
CA GLY A 275 -15.14 -28.04 -15.77
C GLY A 275 -16.03 -29.22 -15.37
N ARG A 276 -15.83 -29.74 -14.15
CA ARG A 276 -16.92 -30.13 -13.24
C ARG A 276 -16.43 -30.42 -11.80
N GLU A 277 -16.88 -29.53 -10.91
CA GLU A 277 -17.33 -29.66 -9.51
C GLU A 277 -16.64 -30.63 -8.51
N VAL A 278 -16.39 -30.06 -7.30
CA VAL A 278 -16.61 -30.57 -5.90
C VAL A 278 -15.33 -30.62 -5.01
N PRO A 279 -15.34 -30.24 -3.69
CA PRO A 279 -16.34 -29.56 -2.85
C PRO A 279 -15.86 -28.27 -2.11
N SER A 280 -16.70 -27.23 -2.20
CA SER A 280 -16.96 -26.11 -1.26
C SER A 280 -16.13 -25.96 0.04
N PHE A 281 -15.54 -24.77 0.22
CA PHE A 281 -14.85 -24.26 1.43
C PHE A 281 -15.74 -24.00 2.68
N ILE A 282 -16.94 -24.58 2.77
CA ILE A 282 -17.76 -24.54 3.99
C ILE A 282 -18.37 -25.92 4.21
N ARG A 283 -17.86 -26.68 5.19
CA ARG A 283 -18.65 -27.77 5.77
C ARG A 283 -19.88 -27.14 6.43
N ARG A 284 -21.05 -27.39 5.81
CA ARG A 284 -22.38 -27.06 6.35
C ARG A 284 -22.50 -27.63 7.76
N ASP A 285 -22.59 -26.76 8.75
CA ASP A 285 -23.37 -27.08 9.93
C ASP A 285 -24.86 -26.93 9.55
N ARG A 286 -25.66 -27.96 9.78
CA ARG A 286 -27.03 -28.04 9.24
C ARG A 286 -28.01 -27.23 10.10
N SER A 287 -28.57 -26.15 9.55
CA SER A 287 -30.02 -25.89 9.51
C SER A 287 -30.36 -24.63 8.69
N VAL A 288 -31.15 -24.84 7.62
CA VAL A 288 -32.18 -23.97 6.97
C VAL A 288 -31.80 -22.48 6.79
N ASP A 289 -31.58 -21.94 5.58
CA ASP A 289 -32.58 -21.75 4.52
C ASP A 289 -31.95 -21.53 3.12
N LYS A 290 -32.72 -21.81 2.07
CA LYS A 290 -32.36 -21.67 0.65
C LYS A 290 -32.77 -20.29 0.11
N ASN A 291 -31.81 -19.49 -0.35
CA ASN A 291 -31.80 -18.81 -1.65
C ASN A 291 -30.57 -17.90 -1.70
N ASP A 292 -29.69 -18.12 -2.68
CA ASP A 292 -29.36 -17.08 -3.66
C ASP A 292 -28.26 -17.61 -4.59
N SER A 293 -28.61 -17.58 -5.88
CA SER A 293 -27.72 -17.84 -7.01
C SER A 293 -26.92 -16.57 -7.30
N ASN A 294 -25.60 -16.71 -7.35
CA ASN A 294 -24.66 -16.08 -8.29
C ASN A 294 -23.24 -16.45 -7.82
N GLY A 295 -22.64 -17.41 -8.50
CA GLY A 295 -21.25 -17.80 -8.30
C GLY A 295 -20.36 -16.96 -9.20
N ASP A 296 -19.47 -16.18 -8.59
CA ASP A 296 -18.24 -15.71 -9.21
C ASP A 296 -17.11 -16.45 -8.48
N ASP A 297 -16.51 -17.40 -9.17
CA ASP A 297 -15.34 -18.17 -8.74
C ASP A 297 -14.09 -17.33 -9.05
N ASP A 298 -13.59 -16.57 -8.06
CA ASP A 298 -12.24 -16.01 -8.09
C ASP A 298 -11.26 -17.08 -7.54
N ASP A 299 -10.87 -17.99 -8.44
CA ASP A 299 -9.81 -18.98 -8.23
C ASP A 299 -8.44 -18.29 -8.28
N ASP A 300 -7.93 -17.86 -7.12
CA ASP A 300 -6.49 -17.95 -6.84
C ASP A 300 -6.25 -19.33 -6.22
N ASP A 301 -6.45 -20.38 -7.02
CA ASP A 301 -5.77 -21.64 -6.77
C ASP A 301 -4.29 -21.35 -6.97
N ASP A 302 -3.56 -21.31 -5.84
CA ASP A 302 -2.13 -21.58 -5.85
C ASP A 302 -1.94 -22.84 -6.71
N ASP A 303 -1.30 -22.69 -7.88
CA ASP A 303 -0.98 -23.80 -8.77
C ASP A 303 -0.21 -24.88 -7.98
N ASP A 304 -0.93 -25.88 -7.46
CA ASP A 304 -0.38 -27.20 -7.23
C ASP A 304 -0.30 -27.86 -8.62
N ASP A 305 0.70 -27.42 -9.40
CA ASP A 305 1.18 -28.14 -10.57
C ASP A 305 1.76 -29.48 -10.08
N ASP A 306 0.91 -30.51 -10.00
CA ASP A 306 1.31 -31.91 -9.89
C ASP A 306 1.77 -32.42 -11.28
N GLY A 307 2.84 -31.82 -11.79
CA GLY A 307 3.68 -32.40 -12.81
C GLY A 307 4.74 -33.29 -12.16
N ASP A 308 4.59 -34.61 -12.30
CA ASP A 308 5.56 -35.62 -11.84
C ASP A 308 6.91 -35.41 -12.53
N ASP A 309 7.79 -34.61 -11.93
CA ASP A 309 9.23 -34.64 -12.16
C ASP A 309 9.97 -34.78 -10.83
N LYS A 310 10.46 -36.00 -10.59
CA LYS A 310 11.38 -36.34 -9.50
C LYS A 310 12.66 -35.49 -9.60
N ILE A 311 12.65 -34.30 -9.02
CA ILE A 311 13.88 -33.54 -8.78
C ILE A 311 13.90 -33.02 -7.35
N LYS A 312 14.75 -33.66 -6.52
CA LYS A 312 15.21 -33.13 -5.24
C LYS A 312 15.86 -31.76 -5.47
N LYS A 313 15.19 -30.66 -5.14
CA LYS A 313 15.79 -29.32 -5.15
C LYS A 313 15.39 -28.57 -3.89
N ASN A 314 16.32 -28.50 -2.93
CA ASN A 314 16.25 -27.48 -1.90
C ASN A 314 16.52 -26.12 -2.55
N ALA A 315 15.76 -25.11 -2.18
CA ALA A 315 16.10 -23.74 -2.55
C ALA A 315 17.43 -23.31 -1.93
N PRO A 316 18.16 -22.40 -2.59
CA PRO A 316 19.43 -21.87 -2.08
C PRO A 316 19.20 -21.25 -0.69
N PRO A 317 20.03 -21.60 0.32
CA PRO A 317 19.94 -21.01 1.63
C PRO A 317 19.89 -19.48 1.58
N GLU A 318 20.65 -18.86 0.67
CA GLU A 318 20.78 -17.41 0.52
C GLU A 318 19.45 -16.71 0.26
N TYR A 319 18.59 -17.26 -0.60
CA TYR A 319 17.26 -16.69 -0.89
C TYR A 319 16.37 -16.68 0.36
N LYS A 320 16.40 -17.77 1.14
CA LYS A 320 15.66 -17.86 2.40
C LYS A 320 16.14 -16.83 3.44
N HIS A 321 17.44 -16.54 3.50
CA HIS A 321 18.01 -15.54 4.41
C HIS A 321 17.56 -14.10 4.10
N LEU A 322 17.09 -13.83 2.88
CA LEU A 322 16.55 -12.51 2.53
C LEU A 322 15.17 -12.23 3.14
N ILE A 323 14.42 -13.29 3.49
CA ILE A 323 13.00 -13.18 3.80
C ILE A 323 12.80 -12.63 5.21
N ALA A 324 12.65 -11.31 5.30
CA ALA A 324 12.34 -10.62 6.56
C ALA A 324 10.87 -10.80 6.99
N ILE A 325 9.95 -10.89 6.04
CA ILE A 325 8.51 -11.07 6.31
C ILE A 325 8.00 -12.30 5.57
N GLN A 326 7.85 -13.42 6.28
CA GLN A 326 7.36 -14.65 5.68
C GLN A 326 5.87 -14.57 5.37
N ALA A 327 5.52 -14.74 4.10
CA ALA A 327 4.14 -14.96 3.67
C ALA A 327 3.77 -16.43 3.84
N GLY A 328 2.54 -16.71 4.29
CA GLY A 328 2.08 -18.09 4.35
C GLY A 328 0.61 -18.24 4.69
N LYS A 329 -0.02 -19.23 4.06
CA LYS A 329 -1.41 -19.64 4.28
C LYS A 329 -1.42 -21.10 4.77
N PRO A 330 -1.58 -21.36 6.08
CA PRO A 330 -1.64 -22.71 6.61
C PRO A 330 -2.73 -23.54 5.95
N LYS A 331 -2.48 -24.85 5.86
CA LYS A 331 -3.53 -25.82 5.56
C LYS A 331 -4.58 -25.79 6.68
N GLY A 332 -5.86 -25.89 6.32
CA GLY A 332 -6.98 -25.94 7.28
C GLY A 332 -7.92 -24.73 7.32
N GLY A 333 -7.90 -23.90 6.28
CA GLY A 333 -8.86 -22.81 6.09
C GLY A 333 -8.60 -21.58 6.96
N ILE A 334 -9.56 -20.64 6.97
CA ILE A 334 -9.37 -19.30 7.56
C ILE A 334 -9.09 -19.34 9.07
N THR A 335 -9.68 -20.28 9.80
CA THR A 335 -9.43 -20.43 11.25
C THR A 335 -7.96 -20.74 11.54
N GLU A 336 -7.32 -21.61 10.77
CA GLU A 336 -5.88 -21.91 10.90
C GLU A 336 -5.02 -20.74 10.42
N CYS A 337 -5.45 -20.04 9.38
CA CYS A 337 -4.78 -18.84 8.87
C CYS A 337 -4.76 -17.70 9.90
N LEU A 338 -5.79 -17.57 10.73
CA LEU A 338 -5.90 -16.53 11.75
C LEU A 338 -5.30 -16.91 13.11
N LYS A 339 -4.74 -18.12 13.26
CA LYS A 339 -3.99 -18.47 14.48
C LYS A 339 -2.76 -17.58 14.64
N VAL A 340 -2.52 -17.20 15.88
CA VAL A 340 -1.36 -16.38 16.29
C VAL A 340 -0.35 -17.29 16.97
N ASP A 341 0.85 -17.34 16.41
CA ASP A 341 2.02 -17.95 17.03
C ASP A 341 2.71 -16.88 17.90
N PRO A 342 2.92 -17.12 19.21
CA PRO A 342 3.59 -16.15 20.07
C PRO A 342 5.07 -15.95 19.72
N ASP A 343 5.72 -16.96 19.15
CA ASP A 343 7.16 -16.97 18.87
C ASP A 343 7.50 -16.63 17.42
N LYS A 344 6.50 -16.39 16.58
CA LYS A 344 6.71 -16.12 15.15
C LYS A 344 5.67 -15.17 14.58
N VAL A 345 6.14 -14.09 13.95
CA VAL A 345 5.30 -13.23 13.11
C VAL A 345 5.30 -13.69 11.66
N ARG A 346 4.20 -13.40 10.97
CA ARG A 346 4.00 -13.69 9.54
C ARG A 346 3.11 -12.65 8.86
N ARG A 347 3.04 -12.75 7.55
CA ARG A 347 2.05 -12.07 6.71
C ARG A 347 1.01 -13.06 6.17
N LEU A 348 -0.27 -12.75 6.33
CA LEU A 348 -1.37 -13.39 5.62
C LEU A 348 -1.84 -12.45 4.51
N SER A 349 -2.14 -12.99 3.32
CA SER A 349 -2.77 -12.25 2.22
C SER A 349 -4.18 -12.79 1.99
N LEU A 350 -5.17 -11.90 1.81
CA LEU A 350 -6.55 -12.23 1.44
C LEU A 350 -7.00 -11.29 0.31
N SER A 351 -7.78 -11.79 -0.65
CA SER A 351 -8.49 -10.89 -1.57
C SER A 351 -9.54 -10.07 -0.80
N GLU A 352 -9.98 -8.94 -1.37
CA GLU A 352 -11.04 -8.11 -0.77
C GLU A 352 -12.30 -8.92 -0.44
N GLU A 353 -12.67 -9.88 -1.30
CA GLU A 353 -13.86 -10.71 -1.15
C GLU A 353 -13.65 -11.78 -0.07
N GLN A 354 -12.46 -12.38 -0.02
CA GLN A 354 -12.10 -13.30 1.07
C GLN A 354 -12.14 -12.60 2.42
N LEU A 355 -11.65 -11.36 2.50
CA LEU A 355 -11.74 -10.57 3.72
C LEU A 355 -13.19 -10.25 4.07
N GLU A 356 -14.00 -9.80 3.12
CA GLU A 356 -15.40 -9.44 3.35
C GLU A 356 -16.16 -10.63 3.96
N LYS A 357 -16.08 -11.80 3.32
CA LYS A 357 -16.67 -13.06 3.83
C LYS A 357 -16.10 -13.46 5.19
N ALA A 358 -14.79 -13.30 5.41
CA ALA A 358 -14.15 -13.64 6.68
C ALA A 358 -14.56 -12.68 7.80
N SER A 359 -14.78 -11.40 7.51
CA SER A 359 -15.11 -10.37 8.49
C SER A 359 -16.46 -10.62 9.15
N GLU A 360 -17.43 -11.15 8.42
CA GLU A 360 -18.77 -11.47 8.95
C GLU A 360 -18.72 -12.50 10.10
N LYS A 361 -17.80 -13.48 10.01
CA LYS A 361 -17.75 -14.62 10.94
C LYS A 361 -16.56 -14.59 11.89
N TYR A 362 -15.46 -13.95 11.49
CA TYR A 362 -14.16 -14.04 12.17
C TYR A 362 -13.56 -12.68 12.53
N ALA A 363 -14.34 -11.59 12.56
CA ALA A 363 -13.87 -10.23 12.86
C ALA A 363 -12.92 -10.15 14.07
N LYS A 364 -13.29 -10.77 15.20
CA LYS A 364 -12.47 -10.75 16.43
C LYS A 364 -11.13 -11.46 16.24
N GLN A 365 -11.12 -12.57 15.52
CA GLN A 365 -9.92 -13.35 15.21
C GLN A 365 -9.01 -12.57 14.26
N ILE A 366 -9.59 -11.86 13.29
CA ILE A 366 -8.84 -10.96 12.38
C ILE A 366 -8.16 -9.86 13.19
N VAL A 367 -8.89 -9.15 14.06
CA VAL A 367 -8.30 -8.09 14.90
C VAL A 367 -7.20 -8.64 15.82
N ARG A 368 -7.42 -9.81 16.43
CA ARG A 368 -6.39 -10.47 17.25
C ARG A 368 -5.16 -10.86 16.44
N PHE A 369 -5.35 -11.34 15.20
CA PHE A 369 -4.26 -11.66 14.29
C PHE A 369 -3.43 -10.42 13.96
N THR A 370 -4.09 -9.31 13.60
CA THR A 370 -3.44 -8.07 13.16
C THR A 370 -2.73 -7.30 14.28
N GLN A 371 -2.87 -7.68 15.55
CA GLN A 371 -2.08 -7.11 16.64
C GLN A 371 -0.60 -7.47 16.53
N ARG A 372 -0.28 -8.71 16.13
CA ARG A 372 1.12 -9.20 16.02
C ARG A 372 1.57 -9.46 14.59
N ASN A 373 0.64 -9.83 13.71
CA ASN A 373 0.92 -10.24 12.34
C ASN A 373 0.50 -9.18 11.35
N LEU A 374 1.03 -9.24 10.12
CA LEU A 374 0.60 -8.39 9.02
C LEU A 374 -0.52 -9.07 8.23
N LEU A 375 -1.59 -8.34 7.96
CA LEU A 375 -2.62 -8.73 7.01
C LEU A 375 -2.53 -7.84 5.77
N ARG A 376 -2.29 -8.47 4.63
CA ARG A 376 -2.36 -7.87 3.30
C ARG A 376 -3.72 -8.17 2.68
N VAL A 377 -4.35 -7.13 2.14
CA VAL A 377 -5.63 -7.22 1.43
C VAL A 377 -5.41 -6.68 0.02
N TYR A 378 -5.87 -7.41 -1.00
CA TYR A 378 -5.62 -7.03 -2.39
C TYR A 378 -6.90 -7.06 -3.25
N PRO A 379 -6.94 -6.29 -4.35
CA PRO A 379 -8.09 -6.26 -5.26
C PRO A 379 -8.35 -7.65 -5.85
N LYS A 380 -9.62 -8.03 -6.03
CA LYS A 380 -10.00 -9.30 -6.66
C LYS A 380 -9.70 -9.33 -8.16
N GLY A 381 -9.50 -10.54 -8.71
CA GLY A 381 -9.10 -10.76 -10.11
C GLY A 381 -10.07 -10.19 -11.14
N THR A 382 -11.38 -10.21 -10.84
CA THR A 382 -12.42 -9.59 -11.69
C THR A 382 -12.25 -8.08 -11.91
N ARG A 383 -11.38 -7.38 -11.17
CA ARG A 383 -11.05 -5.95 -11.38
C ARG A 383 -10.03 -5.76 -12.52
N ILE A 384 -10.34 -6.29 -13.70
CA ILE A 384 -9.47 -6.29 -14.88
C ILE A 384 -9.04 -4.88 -15.35
N THR A 385 -9.85 -3.85 -15.08
CA THR A 385 -9.56 -2.44 -15.39
C THR A 385 -8.70 -1.76 -14.32
N SER A 386 -8.16 -2.52 -13.37
CA SER A 386 -7.36 -2.04 -12.25
C SER A 386 -8.11 -1.10 -11.30
N SER A 387 -9.44 -1.21 -11.22
CA SER A 387 -10.24 -0.47 -10.23
C SER A 387 -9.81 -0.81 -8.79
N ASN A 388 -10.09 0.08 -7.84
CA ASN A 388 -9.79 -0.12 -6.42
C ASN A 388 -11.06 -0.38 -5.60
N TYR A 389 -10.90 -1.10 -4.50
CA TYR A 389 -11.97 -1.44 -3.55
C TYR A 389 -12.06 -0.44 -2.40
N ASN A 390 -13.12 -0.55 -1.58
CA ASN A 390 -13.27 0.28 -0.40
C ASN A 390 -12.34 -0.20 0.73
N PRO A 391 -11.35 0.61 1.15
CA PRO A 391 -10.36 0.16 2.13
C PRO A 391 -10.87 0.11 3.57
N LEU A 392 -12.03 0.72 3.85
CA LEU A 392 -12.55 0.85 5.22
C LEU A 392 -12.86 -0.49 5.86
N ILE A 393 -13.28 -1.49 5.09
CA ILE A 393 -13.52 -2.86 5.61
C ILE A 393 -12.20 -3.44 6.13
N ALA A 394 -11.11 -3.27 5.38
CA ALA A 394 -9.80 -3.74 5.78
C ALA A 394 -9.23 -2.98 6.98
N TRP A 395 -9.24 -1.65 6.95
CA TRP A 395 -8.72 -0.83 8.05
C TRP A 395 -9.51 -0.98 9.35
N SER A 396 -10.84 -1.12 9.28
CA SER A 396 -11.68 -1.34 10.48
C SER A 396 -11.39 -2.67 11.18
N HIS A 397 -10.82 -3.65 10.47
CA HIS A 397 -10.36 -4.92 11.03
C HIS A 397 -8.84 -4.94 11.28
N GLY A 398 -8.18 -3.80 11.07
CA GLY A 398 -6.78 -3.63 11.39
C GLY A 398 -5.81 -4.16 10.34
N ALA A 399 -6.23 -4.39 9.10
CA ALA A 399 -5.31 -4.77 8.05
C ALA A 399 -4.30 -3.63 7.79
N GLN A 400 -3.01 -3.97 7.86
CA GLN A 400 -1.93 -2.99 7.70
C GLN A 400 -1.63 -2.72 6.23
N MET A 401 -1.62 -3.76 5.41
CA MET A 401 -1.20 -3.70 4.00
C MET A 401 -2.42 -3.75 3.09
N VAL A 402 -3.15 -2.65 2.99
CA VAL A 402 -4.32 -2.52 2.11
C VAL A 402 -3.83 -2.07 0.73
N ALA A 403 -3.70 -3.02 -0.20
CA ALA A 403 -3.03 -2.85 -1.48
C ALA A 403 -3.94 -2.20 -2.53
N PHE A 404 -3.41 -1.24 -3.29
CA PHE A 404 -4.13 -0.52 -4.33
C PHE A 404 -3.41 -0.55 -5.67
N ASN A 405 -4.18 -0.60 -6.75
CA ASN A 405 -3.70 -0.33 -8.10
C ASN A 405 -3.35 1.16 -8.22
N MET A 406 -2.05 1.47 -8.27
CA MET A 406 -1.52 2.85 -8.21
C MET A 406 -1.55 3.60 -9.55
N GLN A 407 -1.75 2.86 -10.64
CA GLN A 407 -1.82 3.31 -12.03
C GLN A 407 -3.19 3.90 -12.42
N VAL A 408 -4.20 3.78 -11.55
CA VAL A 408 -5.51 4.43 -11.74
C VAL A 408 -5.74 5.52 -10.70
N SER A 409 -6.69 6.43 -11.00
CA SER A 409 -7.05 7.49 -10.05
C SER A 409 -7.69 6.91 -8.79
N PHE A 410 -7.34 7.52 -7.65
CA PHE A 410 -7.72 7.04 -6.32
C PHE A 410 -8.64 8.06 -5.65
N GLN A 411 -9.75 7.59 -5.07
CA GLN A 411 -10.75 8.45 -4.41
C GLN A 411 -10.64 8.48 -2.88
N PHE A 412 -9.72 7.70 -2.28
CA PHE A 412 -9.60 7.56 -0.83
C PHE A 412 -8.32 8.20 -0.28
N PRO A 413 -8.23 8.44 1.05
CA PRO A 413 -7.04 9.01 1.68
C PRO A 413 -5.80 8.14 1.50
N GLN A 414 -4.66 8.77 1.22
CA GLN A 414 -3.36 8.12 1.11
C GLN A 414 -2.71 8.09 2.50
N LEU A 415 -2.67 6.93 3.13
CA LEU A 415 -2.04 6.74 4.45
C LEU A 415 -0.64 6.19 4.24
N HIS A 416 0.42 6.97 4.57
CA HIS A 416 1.84 6.55 4.48
C HIS A 416 2.19 5.38 5.41
N ILE A 417 2.89 5.62 6.52
CA ILE A 417 2.93 4.71 7.67
C ILE A 417 2.27 5.48 8.80
N VAL A 418 1.12 5.01 9.24
CA VAL A 418 0.25 5.71 10.18
C VAL A 418 -0.10 4.76 11.31
N ALA A 419 0.16 5.15 12.55
CA ALA A 419 -0.21 4.40 13.74
C ALA A 419 -1.71 4.08 13.74
N ARG A 420 -2.05 2.84 14.10
CA ARG A 420 -3.41 2.27 14.05
C ARG A 420 -4.26 2.56 15.27
#